data_AF-A0A7C0XPZ0-F1
#
_entry.id   AF-A0A7C0XPZ0-F1
#
_cell.length_a   1.000
_cell.length_b   1.000
_cell.length_c   1.000
_cell.angle_alpha   90.00
_cell.angle_beta   90.00
_cell.angle_gamma   90.00
#
_symmetry.space_group_name_H-M   'P 1'
#
loop_
_entity.id
_entity.type
_entity.pdbx_description
1 polymer ?
#
loop_
_entity_poly.entity_id
_entity_poly.type
_entity_poly.pdbx_seq_one_letter_code
_entity_poly.pdbx_strand_id
1 'polypeptide(L)'
;MSLRGFLSEMEERREVVHIEESVSPRFEVSKLAMEFDGGPILFFENVEGKKVVVNVCGSRDRICLALKSRRQDLHRKLVTSMHYLRTPEVVDSAPSQEVEEPDLGDIPILTHFEKDGGPYITSGVIYARSSKLGVENVSIHRLQVLDDSTLAIRLVPRHLYKLWMAHKMEKKDLEVSISVGVHPAVHLAAASSPPFGVNEFHVANSLLAGELKLVKCLKVDAYAPAEAELIIEGIISWEREALEGPLVDILGTYDVQRMQPIVEVKAVTHRKDYVYQAIVPSSMEHKLLMG
;
A
#
# COMPACT_ATOMS: atom_id res chain seq x y z
N MET A 1 -3.55 14.59 -7.39
CA MET A 1 -3.89 13.22 -7.84
C MET A 1 -4.01 12.31 -6.63
N SER A 2 -5.22 11.86 -6.29
CA SER A 2 -5.53 11.10 -5.06
C SER A 2 -6.36 9.85 -5.39
N LEU A 3 -6.48 8.91 -4.42
CA LEU A 3 -7.43 7.80 -4.54
C LEU A 3 -8.86 8.33 -4.76
N ARG A 4 -9.29 9.33 -3.98
CA ARG A 4 -10.62 9.93 -4.09
C ARG A 4 -10.91 10.48 -5.48
N GLY A 5 -9.97 11.23 -6.06
CA GLY A 5 -10.13 11.76 -7.42
C GLY A 5 -10.30 10.64 -8.46
N PHE A 6 -9.58 9.52 -8.28
CA PHE A 6 -9.75 8.36 -9.14
C PHE A 6 -11.11 7.67 -8.93
N LEU A 7 -11.54 7.48 -7.68
CA LEU A 7 -12.85 6.91 -7.36
C LEU A 7 -13.97 7.75 -7.96
N SER A 8 -13.92 9.07 -7.83
CA SER A 8 -14.90 9.98 -8.46
C SER A 8 -14.97 9.82 -9.98
N GLU A 9 -13.83 9.64 -10.67
CA GLU A 9 -13.84 9.34 -12.11
C GLU A 9 -14.50 7.98 -12.40
N MET A 10 -14.32 6.99 -11.54
CA MET A 10 -14.94 5.67 -11.70
C MET A 10 -16.45 5.69 -11.41
N GLU A 11 -16.92 6.54 -10.49
CA GLU A 11 -18.35 6.78 -10.25
C GLU A 11 -19.05 7.26 -11.52
N GLU A 12 -18.48 8.28 -12.18
CA GLU A 12 -19.01 8.84 -13.43
C GLU A 12 -19.10 7.77 -14.54
N ARG A 13 -18.20 6.79 -14.50
CA ARG A 13 -18.15 5.66 -15.44
C ARG A 13 -18.99 4.47 -15.02
N ARG A 14 -19.68 4.53 -13.87
CA ARG A 14 -20.47 3.43 -13.28
C ARG A 14 -19.63 2.18 -13.03
N GLU A 15 -18.40 2.39 -12.58
CA GLU A 15 -17.39 1.37 -12.31
C GLU A 15 -17.20 1.12 -10.81
N VAL A 16 -18.03 1.74 -9.97
CA VAL A 16 -18.06 1.56 -8.52
C VAL A 16 -19.44 1.03 -8.11
N VAL A 17 -19.46 0.08 -7.19
CA VAL A 17 -20.66 -0.44 -6.53
C VAL A 17 -20.55 -0.14 -5.05
N HIS A 18 -21.50 0.63 -4.53
CA HIS A 18 -21.63 0.91 -3.11
C HIS A 18 -22.37 -0.23 -2.40
N ILE A 19 -21.82 -0.66 -1.28
CA ILE A 19 -22.40 -1.65 -0.37
C ILE A 19 -22.69 -0.92 0.92
N GLU A 20 -23.98 -0.68 1.17
CA GLU A 20 -24.47 0.09 2.33
C GLU A 20 -24.68 -0.80 3.56
N GLU A 21 -24.83 -2.10 3.36
CA GLU A 21 -24.95 -3.06 4.45
C GLU A 21 -23.70 -3.07 5.33
N SER A 22 -23.90 -3.34 6.62
CA SER A 22 -22.78 -3.55 7.54
C SER A 22 -22.10 -4.89 7.22
N VAL A 23 -20.81 -4.84 6.90
CA VAL A 23 -20.01 -6.02 6.52
C VAL A 23 -18.85 -6.20 7.50
N SER A 24 -18.53 -7.43 7.87
CA SER A 24 -17.40 -7.71 8.75
C SER A 24 -16.04 -7.59 8.03
N PRO A 25 -15.01 -6.99 8.66
CA PRO A 25 -13.65 -6.99 8.12
C PRO A 25 -13.04 -8.40 8.12
N ARG A 26 -13.62 -9.33 8.89
CA ARG A 26 -13.23 -10.74 8.92
C ARG A 26 -14.02 -11.51 7.87
N PHE A 27 -13.33 -11.88 6.80
CA PHE A 27 -13.77 -12.72 5.69
C PHE A 27 -14.84 -12.12 4.77
N GLU A 28 -15.83 -11.39 5.26
CA GLU A 28 -17.00 -11.01 4.45
C GLU A 28 -16.66 -10.02 3.33
N VAL A 29 -15.89 -8.96 3.63
CA VAL A 29 -15.38 -8.03 2.60
C VAL A 29 -14.61 -8.79 1.52
N SER A 30 -13.75 -9.72 1.93
CA SER A 30 -12.91 -10.49 1.00
C SER A 30 -13.72 -11.49 0.18
N LYS A 31 -14.72 -12.14 0.78
CA LYS A 31 -15.65 -13.03 0.10
C LYS A 31 -16.39 -12.29 -1.01
N LEU A 32 -16.99 -11.14 -0.70
CA LEU A 32 -17.70 -10.31 -1.68
C LEU A 32 -16.75 -9.82 -2.78
N ALA A 33 -15.55 -9.35 -2.42
CA ALA A 33 -14.55 -8.94 -3.40
C ALA A 33 -14.18 -10.05 -4.39
N MET A 34 -14.05 -11.29 -3.91
CA MET A 34 -13.72 -12.46 -4.73
C MET A 34 -14.90 -12.92 -5.61
N GLU A 35 -16.16 -12.74 -5.17
CA GLU A 35 -17.34 -13.00 -6.01
C GLU A 35 -17.41 -12.05 -7.22
N PHE A 36 -16.89 -10.83 -7.07
CA PHE A 36 -16.78 -9.82 -8.14
C PHE A 36 -15.34 -9.63 -8.64
N ASP A 37 -14.49 -10.66 -8.57
CA ASP A 37 -13.09 -10.56 -8.96
C ASP A 37 -12.94 -10.15 -10.44
N GLY A 38 -12.11 -9.14 -10.70
CA GLY A 38 -11.97 -8.51 -12.02
C GLY A 38 -13.13 -7.60 -12.45
N GLY A 39 -14.17 -7.48 -11.62
CA GLY A 39 -15.36 -6.67 -11.82
C GLY A 39 -15.20 -5.22 -11.35
N PRO A 40 -16.29 -4.57 -10.86
CA PRO A 40 -16.27 -3.18 -10.42
C PRO A 40 -15.44 -3.00 -9.15
N ILE A 41 -15.12 -1.74 -8.84
CA ILE A 41 -14.65 -1.35 -7.51
C ILE A 41 -15.79 -1.58 -6.53
N LEU A 42 -15.53 -2.26 -5.42
CA LEU A 42 -16.51 -2.38 -4.34
C LEU A 42 -16.16 -1.36 -3.25
N PHE A 43 -17.10 -0.48 -2.98
CA PHE A 43 -17.00 0.54 -1.95
C PHE A 43 -17.95 0.19 -0.81
N PHE A 44 -17.40 -0.23 0.32
CA PHE A 44 -18.16 -0.58 1.52
C PHE A 44 -18.30 0.66 2.39
N GLU A 45 -19.53 1.09 2.62
CA GLU A 45 -19.82 2.28 3.43
C GLU A 45 -19.67 2.01 4.93
N ASN A 46 -19.86 0.76 5.35
CA ASN A 46 -19.85 0.38 6.75
C ASN A 46 -19.18 -0.98 7.01
N VAL A 47 -17.89 -0.91 7.33
CA VAL A 47 -17.11 -2.01 7.92
C VAL A 47 -16.72 -1.58 9.32
N GLU A 48 -17.50 -1.98 10.31
CA GLU A 48 -17.35 -1.55 11.72
C GLU A 48 -17.31 -0.01 11.87
N GLY A 49 -18.19 0.68 11.13
CA GLY A 49 -18.29 2.15 11.14
C GLY A 49 -17.25 2.87 10.27
N LYS A 50 -16.42 2.12 9.52
CA LYS A 50 -15.37 2.67 8.65
C LYS A 50 -15.64 2.34 7.18
N LYS A 51 -15.09 3.15 6.27
CA LYS A 51 -15.19 2.94 4.83
C LYS A 51 -14.05 2.08 4.33
N VAL A 52 -14.35 1.08 3.49
CA VAL A 52 -13.36 0.18 2.89
C VAL A 52 -13.56 0.13 1.39
N VAL A 53 -12.46 0.11 0.62
CA VAL A 53 -12.50 -0.06 -0.83
C VAL A 53 -11.55 -1.16 -1.28
N VAL A 54 -12.00 -1.97 -2.24
CA VAL A 54 -11.24 -3.08 -2.84
C VAL A 54 -11.46 -3.10 -4.36
N ASN A 55 -10.64 -3.87 -5.08
CA ASN A 55 -10.69 -4.01 -6.54
C ASN A 55 -10.38 -2.70 -7.31
N VAL A 56 -9.67 -1.75 -6.68
CA VAL A 56 -9.36 -0.42 -7.25
C VAL A 56 -8.51 -0.53 -8.52
N CYS A 57 -7.64 -1.53 -8.60
CA CYS A 57 -6.86 -1.90 -9.79
C CYS A 57 -7.31 -3.24 -10.39
N GLY A 58 -8.56 -3.65 -10.16
CA GLY A 58 -9.08 -4.98 -10.50
C GLY A 58 -9.12 -5.33 -12.00
N SER A 59 -8.95 -4.36 -12.90
CA SER A 59 -8.91 -4.63 -14.34
C SER A 59 -7.83 -3.83 -15.06
N ARG A 60 -7.32 -4.39 -16.17
CA ARG A 60 -6.30 -3.71 -16.98
C ARG A 60 -6.81 -2.41 -17.60
N ASP A 61 -8.10 -2.34 -17.92
CA ASP A 61 -8.72 -1.12 -18.46
C ASP A 61 -8.80 -0.03 -17.38
N ARG A 62 -9.14 -0.40 -16.14
CA ARG A 62 -9.13 0.50 -14.97
C ARG A 62 -7.72 1.04 -14.68
N ILE A 63 -6.70 0.20 -14.77
CA ILE A 63 -5.28 0.64 -14.69
C ILE A 63 -4.94 1.62 -15.81
N CYS A 64 -5.39 1.35 -17.05
CA CYS A 64 -5.17 2.25 -18.18
C CYS A 64 -5.83 3.62 -17.98
N LEU A 65 -7.05 3.66 -17.42
CA LEU A 65 -7.75 4.89 -17.07
C LEU A 65 -6.97 5.69 -16.02
N ALA A 66 -6.55 5.04 -14.92
CA ALA A 66 -5.78 5.69 -13.87
C ALA A 66 -4.47 6.31 -14.39
N LEU A 67 -3.85 5.67 -15.38
CA LEU A 67 -2.64 6.17 -16.01
C LEU A 67 -2.90 7.09 -17.21
N LYS A 68 -4.15 7.41 -17.57
CA LYS A 68 -4.49 8.16 -18.80
C LYS A 68 -3.74 7.59 -20.02
N SER A 69 -3.77 6.27 -20.17
CA SER A 69 -3.01 5.52 -21.19
C SER A 69 -3.93 4.61 -21.99
N ARG A 70 -3.59 4.35 -23.25
CA ARG A 70 -4.21 3.26 -24.02
C ARG A 70 -3.60 1.93 -23.61
N ARG A 71 -4.36 0.85 -23.74
CA ARG A 71 -3.94 -0.53 -23.40
C ARG A 71 -2.63 -0.94 -24.10
N GLN A 72 -2.51 -0.63 -25.40
CA GLN A 72 -1.31 -0.92 -26.20
C GLN A 72 -0.07 -0.11 -25.78
N ASP A 73 -0.27 1.04 -25.12
CA ASP A 73 0.80 1.95 -24.73
C ASP A 73 1.25 1.74 -23.27
N LEU A 74 0.49 0.97 -22.48
CA LEU A 74 0.70 0.83 -21.03
C LEU A 74 2.13 0.39 -20.68
N HIS A 75 2.60 -0.70 -21.28
CA HIS A 75 3.95 -1.22 -21.02
C HIS A 75 5.03 -0.19 -21.40
N ARG A 76 4.89 0.45 -22.56
CA ARG A 76 5.81 1.50 -23.00
C ARG A 76 5.81 2.68 -22.02
N LYS A 77 4.64 3.10 -21.54
CA LYS A 77 4.51 4.20 -20.57
C LYS A 77 5.21 3.87 -19.24
N LEU A 78 5.04 2.65 -18.73
CA LEU A 78 5.72 2.19 -17.52
C LEU A 78 7.24 2.18 -17.68
N VAL A 79 7.75 1.54 -18.74
CA VAL A 79 9.19 1.50 -19.01
C VAL A 79 9.77 2.89 -19.18
N THR A 80 9.09 3.77 -19.93
CA THR A 80 9.52 5.16 -20.12
C THR A 80 9.59 5.91 -18.79
N SER A 81 8.60 5.72 -17.90
CA SER A 81 8.55 6.39 -16.60
C SER A 81 9.65 5.93 -15.64
N MET A 82 10.16 4.71 -15.79
CA MET A 82 11.32 4.22 -15.04
C MET A 82 12.65 4.81 -15.51
N HIS A 83 12.73 5.31 -16.74
CA HIS A 83 13.95 5.93 -17.29
C HIS A 83 13.95 7.47 -17.17
N TYR A 84 12.78 8.09 -17.33
CA TYR A 84 12.60 9.54 -17.27
C TYR A 84 11.85 9.92 -16.00
N LEU A 85 12.61 9.97 -14.91
CA LEU A 85 12.11 10.24 -13.56
C LEU A 85 11.71 11.73 -13.39
N ARG A 86 10.64 11.98 -12.63
CA ARG A 86 10.24 13.32 -12.20
C ARG A 86 10.23 13.37 -10.68
N THR A 87 10.95 14.32 -10.10
CA THR A 87 10.96 14.51 -8.64
C THR A 87 9.61 15.05 -8.16
N PRO A 88 8.92 14.39 -7.21
CA PRO A 88 7.71 14.92 -6.58
C PRO A 88 7.98 16.22 -5.82
N GLU A 89 7.01 17.13 -5.78
CA GLU A 89 7.04 18.27 -4.86
C GLU A 89 6.84 17.76 -3.43
N VAL A 90 7.62 18.27 -2.48
CA VAL A 90 7.39 18.04 -1.05
C VAL A 90 6.64 19.24 -0.50
N VAL A 91 5.47 19.01 0.11
CA VAL A 91 4.63 20.05 0.71
C VAL A 91 4.73 20.03 2.24
N ASP A 92 4.51 21.19 2.86
CA ASP A 92 4.57 21.36 4.32
C ASP A 92 3.30 20.90 5.05
N SER A 93 2.17 20.82 4.35
CA SER A 93 0.88 20.41 4.90
C SER A 93 0.16 19.48 3.95
N ALA A 94 -0.46 18.42 4.48
CA ALA A 94 -1.09 17.38 3.68
C ALA A 94 -2.43 16.93 4.29
N PRO A 95 -3.44 16.64 3.46
CA PRO A 95 -4.68 16.01 3.93
C PRO A 95 -4.47 14.68 4.66
N SER A 96 -3.41 13.94 4.31
CA SER A 96 -3.06 12.68 4.97
C SER A 96 -2.60 12.83 6.43
N GLN A 97 -2.42 14.06 6.93
CA GLN A 97 -1.98 14.38 8.28
C GLN A 97 -2.99 15.27 9.05
N GLU A 98 -4.28 15.19 8.73
CA GLU A 98 -5.33 15.95 9.43
C GLU A 98 -5.57 15.49 10.87
N VAL A 99 -5.39 14.19 11.12
CA VAL A 99 -5.53 13.54 12.43
C VAL A 99 -4.27 12.73 12.69
N GLU A 100 -3.79 12.76 13.94
CA GLU A 100 -2.66 11.96 14.44
C GLU A 100 -3.14 11.09 15.60
N GLU A 101 -2.93 9.79 15.48
CA GLU A 101 -3.24 8.76 16.48
C GLU A 101 -1.93 8.04 16.89
N PRO A 102 -1.84 7.53 18.12
CA PRO A 102 -0.60 6.93 18.63
C PRO A 102 -0.31 5.53 18.06
N ASP A 103 -1.34 4.81 17.63
CA ASP A 103 -1.31 3.39 17.29
C ASP A 103 -2.30 3.06 16.16
N LEU A 104 -2.48 1.77 15.85
CA LEU A 104 -3.36 1.32 14.76
C LEU A 104 -4.86 1.56 15.05
N GLY A 105 -5.26 1.72 16.31
CA GLY A 105 -6.64 1.94 16.72
C GLY A 105 -7.67 1.04 16.01
N ASP A 106 -8.78 1.65 15.61
CA ASP A 106 -9.90 0.96 14.94
C ASP A 106 -9.80 0.97 13.40
N ILE A 107 -8.59 0.88 12.82
CA ILE A 107 -8.46 0.71 11.37
C ILE A 107 -9.12 -0.63 10.98
N PRO A 108 -10.00 -0.67 9.95
CA PRO A 108 -10.73 -1.89 9.57
C PRO A 108 -9.83 -2.86 8.77
N ILE A 109 -8.74 -3.31 9.37
CA ILE A 109 -7.75 -4.20 8.73
C ILE A 109 -8.38 -5.57 8.53
N LEU A 110 -8.34 -6.08 7.30
CA LEU A 110 -9.08 -7.26 6.92
C LEU A 110 -8.37 -8.55 7.34
N THR A 111 -9.14 -9.54 7.77
CA THR A 111 -8.70 -10.95 7.73
C THR A 111 -9.32 -11.57 6.48
N HIS A 112 -8.51 -12.00 5.52
CA HIS A 112 -9.01 -12.33 4.19
C HIS A 112 -9.59 -13.74 4.11
N PHE A 113 -8.85 -14.72 4.58
CA PHE A 113 -9.19 -16.14 4.49
C PHE A 113 -9.07 -16.84 5.84
N GLU A 114 -9.80 -17.96 5.98
CA GLU A 114 -10.00 -18.66 7.25
C GLU A 114 -8.71 -19.04 7.97
N LYS A 115 -7.64 -19.39 7.24
CA LYS A 115 -6.38 -19.85 7.84
C LYS A 115 -5.31 -18.77 7.90
N ASP A 116 -5.63 -17.52 7.54
CA ASP A 116 -4.68 -16.42 7.66
C ASP A 116 -4.20 -16.29 9.11
N GLY A 117 -2.93 -15.95 9.31
CA GLY A 117 -2.34 -15.80 10.65
C GLY A 117 -2.97 -14.69 11.51
N GLY A 118 -3.79 -13.83 10.91
CA GLY A 118 -4.44 -12.69 11.55
C GLY A 118 -4.92 -11.66 10.52
N PRO A 119 -5.26 -10.43 10.93
CA PRO A 119 -5.52 -9.32 10.02
C PRO A 119 -4.24 -8.90 9.26
N TYR A 120 -4.39 -8.49 8.00
CA TYR A 120 -3.27 -8.03 7.16
C TYR A 120 -3.53 -6.69 6.48
N ILE A 121 -2.52 -5.84 6.50
CA ILE A 121 -2.40 -4.71 5.58
C ILE A 121 -1.75 -5.23 4.30
N THR A 122 -2.50 -5.25 3.21
CA THR A 122 -2.07 -5.84 1.92
C THR A 122 -1.83 -4.81 0.82
N SER A 123 -2.26 -3.58 1.04
CA SER A 123 -2.13 -2.43 0.13
C SER A 123 -1.06 -1.42 0.60
N GLY A 124 -0.27 -1.78 1.62
CA GLY A 124 0.69 -0.87 2.23
C GLY A 124 1.86 -0.56 1.29
N VAL A 125 1.94 0.68 0.81
CA VAL A 125 3.10 1.20 0.06
C VAL A 125 4.13 1.72 1.04
N ILE A 126 5.26 1.03 1.15
CA ILE A 126 6.30 1.29 2.15
C ILE A 126 7.43 2.08 1.53
N TYR A 127 7.66 3.30 2.04
CA TYR A 127 8.89 4.05 1.80
C TYR A 127 9.92 3.74 2.88
N ALA A 128 11.17 3.58 2.46
CA ALA A 128 12.33 3.49 3.34
C ALA A 128 13.54 4.14 2.69
N ARG A 129 14.46 4.67 3.50
CA ARG A 129 15.74 5.20 3.04
C ARG A 129 16.89 4.64 3.86
N SER A 130 18.02 4.40 3.19
CA SER A 130 19.29 4.12 3.84
C SER A 130 20.30 5.21 3.52
N SER A 131 20.64 6.01 4.54
CA SER A 131 21.71 7.00 4.46
C SER A 131 23.07 6.33 4.17
N LYS A 132 23.31 5.14 4.73
CA LYS A 132 24.50 4.32 4.48
C LYS A 132 24.66 3.92 3.02
N LEU A 133 23.60 3.41 2.41
CA LEU A 133 23.63 2.97 1.02
C LEU A 133 23.40 4.13 0.03
N GLY A 134 22.94 5.29 0.52
CA GLY A 134 22.57 6.43 -0.31
C GLY A 134 21.39 6.14 -1.24
N VAL A 135 20.49 5.23 -0.84
CA VAL A 135 19.34 4.81 -1.66
C VAL A 135 18.02 4.87 -0.89
N GLU A 136 16.96 5.06 -1.67
CA GLU A 136 15.57 5.04 -1.24
C GLU A 136 14.87 3.86 -1.93
N ASN A 137 13.78 3.38 -1.34
CA ASN A 137 12.96 2.33 -1.89
C ASN A 137 11.50 2.55 -1.52
N VAL A 138 10.61 2.31 -2.47
CA VAL A 138 9.16 2.32 -2.30
C VAL A 138 8.58 1.01 -2.85
N SER A 139 8.01 0.17 -1.98
CA SER A 139 7.51 -1.15 -2.37
C SER A 139 6.27 -1.56 -1.60
N ILE A 140 5.48 -2.48 -2.16
CA ILE A 140 4.30 -3.05 -1.48
C ILE A 140 4.73 -4.28 -0.69
N HIS A 141 4.29 -4.36 0.57
CA HIS A 141 4.49 -5.54 1.42
C HIS A 141 3.21 -5.88 2.17
N ARG A 142 3.03 -7.17 2.45
CA ARG A 142 2.04 -7.63 3.43
C ARG A 142 2.57 -7.39 4.85
N LEU A 143 1.70 -6.88 5.72
CA LEU A 143 2.00 -6.68 7.14
C LEU A 143 0.91 -7.34 7.98
N GLN A 144 1.29 -8.33 8.79
CA GLN A 144 0.39 -8.98 9.74
C GLN A 144 0.25 -8.11 10.98
N VAL A 145 -0.98 -7.87 11.44
CA VAL A 145 -1.23 -7.20 12.72
C VAL A 145 -1.01 -8.18 13.86
N LEU A 146 -0.15 -7.81 14.82
CA LEU A 146 0.11 -8.61 16.03
C LEU A 146 -0.63 -8.04 17.24
N ASP A 147 -0.59 -6.72 17.39
CA ASP A 147 -1.28 -5.91 18.39
C ASP A 147 -1.41 -4.47 17.88
N ASP A 148 -1.99 -3.58 18.69
CA ASP A 148 -2.30 -2.19 18.32
C ASP A 148 -1.06 -1.39 17.89
N SER A 149 0.15 -1.77 18.31
CA SER A 149 1.39 -1.03 18.03
C SER A 149 2.46 -1.85 17.29
N THR A 150 2.16 -3.09 16.91
CA THR A 150 3.15 -4.02 16.37
C THR A 150 2.62 -4.78 15.15
N LEU A 151 3.39 -4.74 14.07
CA LEU A 151 3.15 -5.52 12.86
C LEU A 151 4.29 -6.52 12.62
N ALA A 152 4.06 -7.60 11.89
CA ALA A 152 5.13 -8.41 11.28
C ALA A 152 5.16 -8.18 9.76
N ILE A 153 6.32 -7.81 9.20
CA ILE A 153 6.46 -7.48 7.78
C ILE A 153 7.18 -8.59 7.01
N ARG A 154 6.57 -9.08 5.92
CA ARG A 154 7.23 -10.04 5.04
C ARG A 154 8.27 -9.36 4.16
N LEU A 155 9.56 -9.57 4.46
CA LEU A 155 10.69 -9.11 3.65
C LEU A 155 11.27 -10.24 2.79
N VAL A 156 11.03 -10.18 1.49
CA VAL A 156 11.71 -11.04 0.50
C VAL A 156 13.07 -10.42 0.11
N PRO A 157 14.07 -11.21 -0.35
CA PRO A 157 15.40 -10.72 -0.78
C PRO A 157 15.41 -9.75 -1.98
N ARG A 158 14.83 -8.58 -1.79
CA ARG A 158 14.64 -7.47 -2.73
C ARG A 158 15.16 -6.17 -2.08
N HIS A 159 14.82 -5.03 -2.66
CA HIS A 159 15.39 -3.74 -2.30
C HIS A 159 15.16 -3.35 -0.83
N LEU A 160 13.91 -3.41 -0.33
CA LEU A 160 13.65 -3.12 1.09
C LEU A 160 14.45 -4.05 2.04
N TYR A 161 14.56 -5.34 1.70
CA TYR A 161 15.39 -6.28 2.47
C TYR A 161 16.87 -5.91 2.45
N LYS A 162 17.40 -5.43 1.32
CA LYS A 162 18.79 -4.93 1.24
C LYS A 162 19.00 -3.71 2.15
N LEU A 163 18.04 -2.78 2.17
CA LEU A 163 18.09 -1.62 3.08
C LEU A 163 18.05 -2.07 4.54
N TRP A 164 17.13 -2.96 4.89
CA TRP A 164 17.00 -3.49 6.25
C TRP A 164 18.27 -4.27 6.68
N MET A 165 18.82 -5.12 5.82
CA MET A 165 20.07 -5.83 6.07
C MET A 165 21.24 -4.89 6.36
N ALA A 166 21.37 -3.80 5.59
CA ALA A 166 22.44 -2.83 5.80
C ALA A 166 22.36 -2.15 7.17
N HIS A 167 21.14 -1.88 7.65
CA HIS A 167 20.90 -1.34 8.99
C HIS A 167 21.05 -2.41 10.09
N LYS A 168 20.61 -3.64 9.83
CA LYS A 168 20.79 -4.78 10.75
C LYS A 168 22.26 -5.07 11.03
N MET A 169 23.12 -4.97 10.01
CA MET A 169 24.58 -5.09 10.18
C MET A 169 25.16 -3.99 11.10
N GLU A 170 24.48 -2.86 11.25
CA GLU A 170 24.85 -1.77 12.15
C GLU A 170 24.10 -1.79 13.48
N LYS A 171 23.23 -2.80 13.69
CA LYS A 171 22.32 -2.88 14.84
C LYS A 171 21.49 -1.61 15.00
N LYS A 172 20.97 -1.10 13.88
CA LYS A 172 20.08 0.06 13.82
C LYS A 172 18.76 -0.35 13.20
N ASP A 173 17.67 0.17 13.74
CA ASP A 173 16.36 -0.01 13.13
C ASP A 173 16.26 0.79 11.83
N LEU A 174 15.33 0.40 10.96
CA LEU A 174 15.05 1.08 9.71
C LEU A 174 13.71 1.83 9.82
N GLU A 175 13.77 3.15 9.77
CA GLU A 175 12.59 4.02 9.73
C GLU A 175 11.83 3.89 8.39
N VAL A 176 10.50 3.76 8.49
CA VAL A 176 9.62 3.55 7.35
C VAL A 176 8.30 4.28 7.51
N SER A 177 7.66 4.60 6.38
CA SER A 177 6.26 4.99 6.32
C SER A 177 5.47 4.05 5.44
N ILE A 178 4.28 3.65 5.86
CA ILE A 178 3.38 2.73 5.16
C ILE A 178 2.14 3.50 4.76
N SER A 179 1.96 3.76 3.47
CA SER A 179 0.82 4.52 2.94
C SER A 179 -0.27 3.58 2.44
N VAL A 180 -1.51 3.84 2.87
CA VAL A 180 -2.72 3.12 2.46
C VAL A 180 -3.70 4.10 1.82
N GLY A 181 -4.43 3.63 0.81
CA GLY A 181 -5.37 4.46 0.07
C GLY A 181 -4.65 5.50 -0.80
N VAL A 182 -3.88 5.03 -1.78
CA VAL A 182 -3.10 5.88 -2.69
C VAL A 182 -3.62 5.77 -4.11
N HIS A 183 -3.29 6.75 -4.95
CA HIS A 183 -3.66 6.70 -6.36
C HIS A 183 -3.08 5.43 -7.04
N PRO A 184 -3.82 4.74 -7.93
CA PRO A 184 -3.36 3.50 -8.60
C PRO A 184 -1.96 3.56 -9.23
N ALA A 185 -1.58 4.71 -9.78
CA ALA A 185 -0.24 4.94 -10.34
C ALA A 185 0.90 4.74 -9.32
N VAL A 186 0.65 5.04 -8.04
CA VAL A 186 1.62 4.84 -6.94
C VAL A 186 1.76 3.36 -6.64
N HIS A 187 0.66 2.62 -6.53
CA HIS A 187 0.67 1.15 -6.39
C HIS A 187 1.44 0.48 -7.51
N LEU A 188 1.13 0.85 -8.75
CA LEU A 188 1.77 0.27 -9.92
C LEU A 188 3.27 0.59 -9.99
N ALA A 189 3.67 1.81 -9.62
CA ALA A 189 5.09 2.16 -9.54
C ALA A 189 5.81 1.33 -8.45
N ALA A 190 5.23 1.22 -7.25
CA ALA A 190 5.76 0.43 -6.14
C ALA A 190 5.86 -1.07 -6.45
N ALA A 191 5.00 -1.59 -7.33
CA ALA A 191 5.04 -2.99 -7.77
C ALA A 191 6.00 -3.22 -8.97
N SER A 192 6.31 -2.18 -9.75
CA SER A 192 7.05 -2.28 -11.03
C SER A 192 8.52 -2.69 -10.93
N SER A 193 9.11 -2.66 -9.72
CA SER A 193 10.48 -3.09 -9.47
C SER A 193 11.54 -2.47 -10.42
N PRO A 194 11.70 -1.13 -10.43
CA PRO A 194 12.76 -0.49 -11.20
C PRO A 194 14.16 -0.92 -10.71
N PRO A 195 15.25 -0.57 -11.41
CA PRO A 195 16.61 -0.85 -10.95
C PRO A 195 16.89 -0.32 -9.54
N PHE A 196 17.78 -1.00 -8.80
CA PHE A 196 18.16 -0.59 -7.44
C PHE A 196 18.71 0.85 -7.41
N GLY A 197 18.19 1.67 -6.50
CA GLY A 197 18.52 3.09 -6.37
C GLY A 197 17.56 4.03 -7.11
N VAL A 198 16.61 3.52 -7.90
CA VAL A 198 15.50 4.30 -8.44
C VAL A 198 14.38 4.35 -7.40
N ASN A 199 13.98 5.55 -6.99
CA ASN A 199 12.83 5.76 -6.10
C ASN A 199 11.51 5.66 -6.89
N GLU A 200 10.64 4.73 -6.52
CA GLU A 200 9.38 4.47 -7.21
C GLU A 200 8.38 5.63 -7.09
N PHE A 201 8.48 6.52 -6.10
CA PHE A 201 7.68 7.76 -6.11
C PHE A 201 8.05 8.68 -7.26
N HIS A 202 9.31 8.68 -7.73
CA HIS A 202 9.68 9.45 -8.91
C HIS A 202 9.10 8.82 -10.18
N VAL A 203 9.03 7.49 -10.23
CA VAL A 203 8.35 6.75 -11.31
C VAL A 203 6.85 7.05 -11.30
N ALA A 204 6.20 7.00 -10.13
CA ALA A 204 4.80 7.35 -9.94
C ALA A 204 4.51 8.78 -10.39
N ASN A 205 5.40 9.73 -10.05
CA ASN A 205 5.25 11.11 -10.46
C ASN A 205 5.40 11.31 -11.97
N SER A 206 6.30 10.56 -12.62
CA SER A 206 6.37 10.50 -14.09
C SER A 206 5.09 9.95 -14.72
N LEU A 207 4.52 8.90 -14.15
CA LEU A 207 3.23 8.35 -14.57
C LEU A 207 2.08 9.35 -14.44
N LEU A 208 2.14 10.17 -13.38
CA LEU A 208 1.18 11.22 -13.03
C LEU A 208 1.51 12.59 -13.62
N ALA A 209 2.41 12.66 -14.61
CA ALA A 209 2.79 13.90 -15.28
C ALA A 209 3.26 15.04 -14.34
N GLY A 210 3.85 14.72 -13.19
CA GLY A 210 4.39 15.70 -12.25
C GLY A 210 3.43 16.13 -11.13
N GLU A 211 2.25 15.49 -11.01
CA GLU A 211 1.21 15.89 -10.06
C GLU A 211 1.25 15.14 -8.72
N LEU A 212 2.23 14.26 -8.49
CA LEU A 212 2.42 13.61 -7.19
C LEU A 212 3.08 14.60 -6.22
N LYS A 213 2.47 14.74 -5.05
CA LYS A 213 3.00 15.50 -3.92
C LYS A 213 3.32 14.56 -2.78
N LEU A 214 4.45 14.78 -2.13
CA LEU A 214 4.87 14.08 -0.93
C LEU A 214 4.79 15.00 0.28
N VAL A 215 4.69 14.41 1.46
CA VAL A 215 4.80 15.09 2.75
C VAL A 215 5.82 14.36 3.59
N LYS A 216 6.51 15.09 4.46
CA LYS A 216 7.42 14.49 5.44
C LYS A 216 6.61 13.88 6.59
N CYS A 217 6.99 12.68 7.00
CA CYS A 217 6.44 12.01 8.17
C CYS A 217 6.77 12.77 9.48
N LEU A 218 5.90 12.64 10.48
CA LEU A 218 5.96 13.43 11.72
C LEU A 218 6.92 12.85 12.77
N LYS A 219 7.06 11.53 12.82
CA LYS A 219 7.82 10.76 13.83
C LYS A 219 9.05 10.07 13.26
N VAL A 220 9.12 9.88 11.95
CA VAL A 220 10.22 9.17 11.27
C VAL A 220 10.77 10.00 10.10
N ASP A 221 12.02 9.78 9.73
CA ASP A 221 12.69 10.39 8.60
C ASP A 221 12.31 9.70 7.27
N ALA A 222 11.02 9.75 6.96
CA ALA A 222 10.40 9.17 5.78
C ALA A 222 9.51 10.19 5.04
N TYR A 223 9.12 9.84 3.81
CA TYR A 223 8.15 10.57 3.01
C TYR A 223 6.97 9.67 2.64
N ALA A 224 5.79 10.26 2.58
CA ALA A 224 4.57 9.59 2.15
C ALA A 224 3.81 10.46 1.13
N PRO A 225 2.93 9.90 0.28
CA PRO A 225 2.05 10.69 -0.57
C PRO A 225 1.16 11.60 0.26
N ALA A 226 1.18 12.91 -0.02
CA ALA A 226 0.40 13.91 0.71
C ALA A 226 -1.12 13.67 0.62
N GLU A 227 -1.55 12.99 -0.45
CA GLU A 227 -2.95 12.70 -0.71
C GLU A 227 -3.39 11.31 -0.23
N ALA A 228 -2.52 10.54 0.45
CA ALA A 228 -2.88 9.23 1.01
C ALA A 228 -4.08 9.33 1.96
N GLU A 229 -4.85 8.26 2.09
CA GLU A 229 -5.95 8.21 3.06
C GLU A 229 -5.43 8.02 4.49
N LEU A 230 -4.41 7.16 4.64
CA LEU A 230 -3.83 6.77 5.92
C LEU A 230 -2.32 6.50 5.76
N ILE A 231 -1.52 6.94 6.71
CA ILE A 231 -0.07 6.73 6.79
C ILE A 231 0.25 6.15 8.17
N ILE A 232 0.91 5.00 8.20
CA ILE A 232 1.45 4.40 9.42
C ILE A 232 2.95 4.67 9.42
N GLU A 233 3.44 5.35 10.46
CA GLU A 233 4.85 5.64 10.66
C GLU A 233 5.43 4.63 11.64
N GLY A 234 6.58 4.04 11.31
CA GLY A 234 7.15 3.01 12.15
C GLY A 234 8.62 2.73 11.91
N ILE A 235 9.15 1.79 12.68
CA ILE A 235 10.53 1.29 12.56
C ILE A 235 10.53 -0.21 12.38
N ILE A 236 11.21 -0.70 11.34
CA ILE A 236 11.46 -2.13 11.16
C ILE A 236 12.61 -2.50 12.09
N SER A 237 12.35 -3.40 13.04
CA SER A 237 13.33 -3.78 14.04
C SER A 237 14.52 -4.51 13.41
N TRP A 238 15.73 -4.19 13.85
CA TRP A 238 16.92 -4.94 13.45
C TRP A 238 17.05 -6.29 14.17
N GLU A 239 16.50 -6.40 15.37
CA GLU A 239 16.67 -7.54 16.28
C GLU A 239 15.39 -8.35 16.45
N ARG A 240 14.27 -7.67 16.70
CA ARG A 240 13.01 -8.31 17.06
C ARG A 240 12.33 -8.89 15.83
N GLU A 241 11.91 -10.15 15.96
CA GLU A 241 11.19 -10.89 14.92
C GLU A 241 9.94 -11.54 15.54
N ALA A 242 8.92 -11.77 14.72
CA ALA A 242 7.72 -12.50 15.07
C ALA A 242 7.39 -13.53 13.99
N LEU A 243 6.58 -14.53 14.34
CA LEU A 243 6.08 -15.49 13.37
C LEU A 243 5.06 -14.77 12.46
N GLU A 244 5.39 -14.67 11.17
CA GLU A 244 4.52 -14.11 10.14
C GLU A 244 3.89 -15.24 9.32
N GLY A 245 2.62 -15.06 8.94
CA GLY A 245 1.87 -16.02 8.14
C GLY A 245 1.07 -17.04 8.96
N PRO A 246 0.38 -17.97 8.26
CA PRO A 246 0.34 -18.05 6.81
C PRO A 246 -0.58 -16.97 6.22
N LEU A 247 -0.46 -16.72 4.92
CA LEU A 247 -1.38 -15.87 4.14
C LEU A 247 -1.51 -16.50 2.75
N VAL A 248 -2.69 -16.43 2.15
CA VAL A 248 -2.87 -16.81 0.75
C VAL A 248 -1.97 -15.98 -0.16
N ASP A 249 -1.18 -16.64 -1.01
CA ASP A 249 -0.30 -16.01 -1.98
C ASP A 249 -0.99 -15.84 -3.34
N ILE A 250 -0.32 -15.20 -4.31
CA ILE A 250 -0.82 -14.96 -5.68
C ILE A 250 -1.33 -16.24 -6.39
N LEU A 251 -0.75 -17.40 -6.06
CA LEU A 251 -1.15 -18.70 -6.62
C LEU A 251 -2.44 -19.27 -6.00
N GLY A 252 -3.03 -18.61 -5.01
CA GLY A 252 -4.22 -19.09 -4.29
C GLY A 252 -3.93 -20.17 -3.25
N THR A 253 -2.65 -20.37 -2.90
CA THR A 253 -2.21 -21.30 -1.85
C THR A 253 -1.61 -20.54 -0.67
N TYR A 254 -1.68 -21.11 0.53
CA TYR A 254 -1.07 -20.51 1.72
C TYR A 254 0.46 -20.54 1.63
N ASP A 255 1.10 -19.38 1.74
CA ASP A 255 2.54 -19.29 1.98
C ASP A 255 2.85 -19.75 3.42
N VAL A 256 4.03 -20.33 3.61
CA VAL A 256 4.43 -20.91 4.90
C VAL A 256 4.82 -19.85 5.91
N GLN A 257 4.66 -20.21 7.18
CA GLN A 257 5.02 -19.35 8.31
C GLN A 257 6.54 -19.23 8.47
N ARG A 258 7.04 -18.04 8.77
CA ARG A 258 8.47 -17.78 8.98
C ARG A 258 8.67 -16.67 10.00
N MET A 259 9.79 -16.68 10.71
CA MET A 259 10.22 -15.51 11.48
C MET A 259 10.50 -14.35 10.51
N GLN A 260 9.92 -13.19 10.79
CA GLN A 260 10.09 -11.96 10.04
C GLN A 260 10.29 -10.80 11.02
N PRO A 261 11.00 -9.73 10.64
CA PRO A 261 11.13 -8.57 11.50
C PRO A 261 9.77 -7.95 11.82
N ILE A 262 9.67 -7.41 13.03
CA ILE A 262 8.52 -6.61 13.41
C ILE A 262 8.66 -5.18 12.90
N VAL A 263 7.52 -4.49 12.75
CA VAL A 263 7.44 -3.04 12.64
C VAL A 263 6.80 -2.52 13.92
N GLU A 264 7.51 -1.66 14.64
CA GLU A 264 6.93 -0.91 15.76
C GLU A 264 6.29 0.37 15.22
N VAL A 265 5.00 0.53 15.45
CA VAL A 265 4.24 1.74 15.08
C VAL A 265 4.64 2.87 16.02
N LYS A 266 4.85 4.07 15.47
CA LYS A 266 5.21 5.30 16.19
C LYS A 266 4.13 6.36 16.11
N ALA A 267 3.36 6.38 15.03
CA ALA A 267 2.15 7.16 14.88
C ALA A 267 1.36 6.65 13.68
N VAL A 268 0.07 6.94 13.67
CA VAL A 268 -0.77 6.85 12.49
C VAL A 268 -1.30 8.25 12.20
N THR A 269 -1.16 8.68 10.94
CA THR A 269 -1.75 9.93 10.47
C THR A 269 -2.74 9.66 9.36
N HIS A 270 -3.88 10.35 9.35
CA HIS A 270 -4.91 10.11 8.36
C HIS A 270 -5.81 11.33 8.11
N ARG A 271 -6.58 11.27 7.01
CA ARG A 271 -7.71 12.18 6.76
C ARG A 271 -8.82 11.93 7.77
N LYS A 272 -9.61 12.95 8.13
CA LYS A 272 -10.72 12.80 9.10
C LYS A 272 -11.74 11.71 8.73
N ASP A 273 -12.04 11.58 7.44
CA ASP A 273 -13.03 10.66 6.87
C ASP A 273 -12.37 9.62 5.94
N TYR A 274 -11.21 9.09 6.34
CA TYR A 274 -10.39 8.23 5.49
C TYR A 274 -11.14 6.99 4.94
N VAL A 275 -10.73 6.56 3.74
CA VAL A 275 -11.16 5.29 3.12
C VAL A 275 -10.01 4.29 3.19
N TYR A 276 -10.22 3.16 3.86
CA TYR A 276 -9.22 2.10 3.92
C TYR A 276 -9.23 1.27 2.63
N GLN A 277 -8.15 1.33 1.87
CA GLN A 277 -8.00 0.49 0.67
C GLN A 277 -7.36 -0.85 1.05
N ALA A 278 -7.95 -1.97 0.63
CA ALA A 278 -7.34 -3.29 0.75
C ALA A 278 -7.19 -3.97 -0.61
N ILE A 279 -6.18 -4.85 -0.73
CA ILE A 279 -6.00 -5.72 -1.89
C ILE A 279 -6.23 -7.15 -1.43
N VAL A 280 -7.24 -7.83 -1.96
CA VAL A 280 -7.54 -9.21 -1.52
C VAL A 280 -6.48 -10.15 -2.11
N PRO A 281 -5.80 -10.98 -1.30
CA PRO A 281 -4.81 -11.90 -1.82
C PRO A 281 -5.42 -12.86 -2.86
N SER A 282 -4.62 -13.21 -3.87
CA SER A 282 -5.01 -14.00 -5.06
C SER A 282 -6.08 -13.39 -6.01
N SER A 283 -6.62 -12.20 -5.71
CA SER A 283 -7.52 -11.48 -6.62
C SER A 283 -6.84 -11.07 -7.92
N MET A 284 -7.63 -10.70 -8.92
CA MET A 284 -7.18 -10.10 -10.17
C MET A 284 -6.37 -8.82 -9.93
N GLU A 285 -6.76 -7.98 -8.96
CA GLU A 285 -6.00 -6.79 -8.58
C GLU A 285 -4.58 -7.16 -8.14
N HIS A 286 -4.45 -8.17 -7.26
CA HIS A 286 -3.15 -8.67 -6.80
C HIS A 286 -2.30 -9.19 -7.97
N LYS A 287 -2.91 -10.00 -8.85
CA LYS A 287 -2.24 -10.56 -10.04
C LYS A 287 -1.77 -9.48 -11.00
N LEU A 288 -2.63 -8.51 -11.32
CA LEU A 288 -2.32 -7.42 -12.26
C LEU A 288 -1.19 -6.51 -11.78
N LEU A 289 -1.08 -6.29 -10.48
CA LEU A 289 0.02 -5.49 -9.91
C LEU A 289 1.36 -6.24 -9.94
N MET A 290 1.34 -7.57 -9.82
CA MET A 290 2.57 -8.39 -9.84
C MET A 290 3.08 -8.74 -11.24
N GLY A 291 2.26 -8.59 -12.28
CA GLY A 291 2.64 -8.79 -13.69
C GLY A 291 1.85 -9.88 -14.39
#